data_AF-A0A450V379-F1
#
_entry.id   AF-A0A450V379-F1
#
_cell.length_a   1.000
_cell.length_b   1.000
_cell.length_c   1.000
_cell.angle_alpha   90.00
_cell.angle_beta   90.00
_cell.angle_gamma   90.00
#
_symmetry.space_group_name_H-M   'P 1'
#
loop_
_entity.id
_entity.type
_entity.pdbx_description
1 polymer ?
#
loop_
_entity_poly.entity_id
_entity_poly.type
_entity_poly.pdbx_seq_one_letter_code
_entity_poly.pdbx_strand_id
1 'polypeptide(L)'
;MLRGISYQEAAPHLVFMGYLQRIVDGGRVDREFALGTQRADLVVHYGKTQKEVIELKLVQAPKAVERGLRQVSEYARRLGRDKGYLILFDREATTPWEERGEVEEMETGGVTVVVVRV
;
A
#
# COMPACT_ATOMS: atom_id res chain seq x y z
N MET A 1 -4.30 -27.48 1.98
CA MET A 1 -3.88 -26.84 0.72
C MET A 1 -4.11 -25.34 0.85
N LEU A 2 -3.07 -24.52 0.86
CA LEU A 2 -3.19 -23.06 0.90
C LEU A 2 -3.65 -22.55 -0.48
N ARG A 3 -4.96 -22.61 -0.74
CA ARG A 3 -5.57 -21.83 -1.82
C ARG A 3 -5.70 -20.40 -1.32
N GLY A 4 -5.00 -19.45 -1.93
CA GLY A 4 -5.35 -18.03 -1.79
C GLY A 4 -4.21 -17.07 -1.46
N ILE A 5 -2.99 -17.53 -1.19
CA ILE A 5 -1.86 -16.59 -1.30
C ILE A 5 -1.65 -16.41 -2.81
N SER A 6 -2.07 -15.27 -3.34
CA SER A 6 -1.55 -14.79 -4.63
C SER A 6 -0.04 -14.67 -4.47
N TYR A 7 0.68 -15.75 -4.75
CA TYR A 7 2.13 -15.84 -4.63
C TYR A 7 2.82 -14.70 -5.41
N GLN A 8 2.11 -14.17 -6.41
CA GLN A 8 2.52 -13.08 -7.29
C GLN A 8 2.57 -11.70 -6.61
N GLU A 9 1.77 -11.45 -5.58
CA GLU A 9 1.77 -10.20 -4.78
C GLU A 9 2.58 -10.32 -3.49
N ALA A 10 2.76 -11.54 -2.98
CA ALA A 10 3.47 -11.79 -1.73
C ALA A 10 4.94 -11.37 -1.78
N ALA A 11 5.64 -11.57 -2.91
CA ALA A 11 7.07 -11.23 -3.01
C ALA A 11 7.34 -9.71 -2.96
N PRO A 12 6.71 -8.85 -3.77
CA PRO A 12 6.84 -7.39 -3.64
C PRO A 12 6.44 -6.91 -2.25
N HIS A 13 5.38 -7.46 -1.67
CA HIS A 13 4.92 -7.12 -0.34
C HIS A 13 5.98 -7.43 0.73
N LEU A 14 6.55 -8.63 0.73
CA LEU A 14 7.58 -9.03 1.70
C LEU A 14 8.84 -8.16 1.59
N VAL A 15 9.30 -7.86 0.38
CA VAL A 15 10.47 -7.01 0.15
C VAL A 15 10.20 -5.59 0.63
N PHE A 16 9.06 -5.01 0.26
CA PHE A 16 8.69 -3.65 0.66
C PHE A 16 8.52 -3.53 2.17
N MET A 17 7.91 -4.53 2.81
CA MET A 17 7.82 -4.60 4.27
C MET A 17 9.20 -4.62 4.93
N GLY A 18 10.14 -5.46 4.45
CA GLY A 18 11.50 -5.51 4.97
C GLY A 18 12.26 -4.18 4.79
N TYR A 19 12.03 -3.49 3.67
CA TYR A 19 12.55 -2.14 3.44
C TYR A 19 11.99 -1.13 4.45
N LEU A 20 10.67 -1.10 4.65
CA LEU A 20 10.02 -0.19 5.61
C LEU A 20 10.48 -0.43 7.04
N GLN A 21 10.66 -1.69 7.45
CA GLN A 21 11.16 -2.02 8.79
C GLN A 21 12.52 -1.38 9.10
N ARG A 22 13.36 -1.14 8.09
CA ARG A 22 14.66 -0.47 8.25
C ARG A 22 14.53 1.05 8.39
N ILE A 23 13.50 1.64 7.79
CA ILE A 23 13.26 3.10 7.82
C ILE A 23 12.58 3.51 9.13
N VAL A 24 11.65 2.67 9.59
CA VAL A 24 10.73 3.02 10.68
C VAL A 24 11.43 3.03 12.06
N ASP A 25 12.72 2.71 12.15
CA ASP A 25 13.64 2.80 13.32
C ASP A 25 12.98 3.18 14.66
N GLY A 26 12.53 2.16 15.41
CA GLY A 26 11.80 2.33 16.69
C GLY A 26 10.27 2.35 16.59
N GLY A 27 9.71 2.33 15.39
CA GLY A 27 8.28 2.16 15.12
C GLY A 27 7.88 0.71 14.82
N ARG A 28 6.74 0.50 14.16
CA ARG A 28 6.16 -0.83 13.88
C ARG A 28 5.47 -0.86 12.52
N VAL A 29 5.61 -1.96 11.78
CA VAL A 29 4.85 -2.21 10.56
C VAL A 29 3.88 -3.35 10.83
N ASP A 30 2.59 -3.05 10.83
CA ASP A 30 1.53 -4.05 10.93
C ASP A 30 1.16 -4.59 9.55
N ARG A 31 1.12 -5.91 9.43
CA ARG A 31 0.66 -6.61 8.22
C ARG A 31 -0.76 -7.11 8.40
N GLU A 32 -1.53 -7.16 7.31
CA GLU A 32 -2.91 -7.67 7.30
C GLU A 32 -3.75 -7.05 8.43
N PHE A 33 -3.56 -5.76 8.68
CA PHE A 33 -4.09 -5.06 9.84
C PHE A 33 -5.61 -5.10 9.80
N ALA A 34 -6.21 -5.81 10.76
CA ALA A 34 -7.64 -6.01 10.81
C ALA A 34 -8.34 -4.71 11.21
N LEU A 35 -9.14 -4.18 10.30
CA LEU A 35 -10.07 -3.08 10.54
C LEU A 35 -11.47 -3.61 10.28
N GLY A 36 -12.17 -4.01 11.34
CA GLY A 36 -13.49 -4.62 11.23
C GLY A 36 -13.47 -5.94 10.42
N THR A 37 -14.26 -6.01 9.36
CA THR A 37 -14.37 -7.19 8.48
C THR A 37 -13.34 -7.24 7.35
N GLN A 38 -12.52 -6.20 7.21
CA GLN A 38 -11.53 -6.06 6.13
C GLN A 38 -10.10 -5.94 6.70
N ARG A 39 -9.09 -5.99 5.82
CA ARG A 39 -7.67 -5.98 6.18
C ARG A 39 -6.91 -5.01 5.27
N ALA A 40 -6.19 -4.07 5.88
CA ALA A 40 -5.19 -3.28 5.16
C ALA A 40 -3.92 -4.12 4.96
N ASP A 41 -3.27 -4.01 3.80
CA ASP A 41 -2.04 -4.74 3.54
C ASP A 41 -0.97 -4.38 4.58
N LEU A 42 -0.66 -3.08 4.71
CA LEU A 42 0.31 -2.55 5.66
C LEU A 42 -0.22 -1.30 6.39
N VAL A 43 0.06 -1.23 7.69
CA VAL A 43 -0.07 0.01 8.48
C VAL A 43 1.26 0.31 9.14
N VAL A 44 1.83 1.47 8.81
CA VAL A 44 3.12 1.93 9.35
C VAL A 44 2.87 2.82 10.54
N HIS A 45 3.43 2.44 11.68
CA HIS A 45 3.48 3.22 12.91
C HIS A 45 4.86 3.84 13.03
N TYR A 46 4.92 5.17 13.02
CA TYR A 46 6.17 5.91 13.22
C TYR A 46 5.96 7.04 14.24
N GLY A 47 6.94 7.24 15.12
CA GLY A 47 6.78 8.12 16.28
C GLY A 47 5.61 7.74 17.19
N LYS A 48 5.11 8.70 17.98
CA LYS A 48 4.06 8.42 18.99
C LYS A 48 2.64 8.33 18.40
N THR A 49 2.38 8.92 17.24
CA THR A 49 1.00 9.18 16.77
C THR A 49 0.78 9.00 15.26
N GLN A 50 1.83 8.81 14.46
CA GLN A 50 1.66 8.66 13.01
C GLN A 50 1.32 7.21 12.65
N LYS A 51 0.32 7.07 11.80
CA LYS A 51 -0.22 5.80 11.31
C LYS A 51 -0.54 6.00 9.84
N GLU A 52 0.26 5.40 8.96
CA GLU A 52 0.06 5.53 7.52
C GLU A 52 -0.44 4.22 6.95
N VAL A 53 -1.49 4.28 6.12
CA VAL A 53 -1.99 3.12 5.37
C VAL A 53 -1.21 3.00 4.08
N ILE A 54 -0.69 1.81 3.81
CA ILE A 54 -0.08 1.48 2.52
C ILE A 54 -0.76 0.22 1.98
N GLU A 55 -1.38 0.34 0.81
CA GLU A 55 -1.94 -0.79 0.06
C GLU A 55 -1.05 -1.09 -1.15
N LEU A 56 -0.83 -2.37 -1.45
CA LEU A 56 -0.01 -2.81 -2.58
C LEU A 56 -0.87 -3.54 -3.60
N LYS A 57 -0.67 -3.25 -4.89
CA LYS A 57 -1.38 -3.93 -6.00
C LYS A 57 -0.47 -4.12 -7.21
N LEU A 58 -0.71 -5.19 -7.98
CA LEU A 58 -0.13 -5.31 -9.34
C LEU A 58 -0.93 -4.48 -10.34
N VAL A 59 -0.27 -3.74 -11.22
CA VAL A 59 -0.96 -2.89 -12.22
C VAL A 59 -1.81 -3.71 -13.19
N GLN A 60 -1.39 -4.94 -13.50
CA GLN A 60 -2.08 -5.86 -14.42
C GLN A 60 -3.41 -6.39 -13.86
N ALA A 61 -3.66 -6.26 -12.56
CA ALA A 61 -4.89 -6.75 -11.95
C ALA A 61 -6.09 -5.90 -12.41
N PRO A 62 -7.20 -6.51 -12.85
CA PRO A 62 -8.38 -5.77 -13.29
C PRO A 62 -8.89 -4.81 -12.21
N LYS A 63 -9.04 -3.53 -12.56
CA LYS A 63 -9.49 -2.45 -11.66
C LYS A 63 -8.58 -2.27 -10.42
N ALA A 64 -7.30 -2.62 -10.50
CA ALA A 64 -6.34 -2.48 -9.39
C ALA A 64 -6.33 -1.07 -8.80
N VAL A 65 -6.28 -0.05 -9.66
CA VAL A 65 -6.25 1.36 -9.26
C VAL A 65 -7.54 1.74 -8.54
N GLU A 66 -8.70 1.56 -9.18
CA GLU A 66 -10.02 1.91 -8.60
C GLU A 66 -10.27 1.20 -7.26
N ARG A 67 -9.94 -0.09 -7.17
CA ARG A 67 -10.08 -0.87 -5.93
C ARG A 67 -9.11 -0.39 -4.86
N GLY A 68 -7.84 -0.17 -5.22
CA GLY A 68 -6.82 0.32 -4.31
C GLY A 68 -7.16 1.69 -3.73
N LEU A 69 -7.58 2.64 -4.57
CA LEU A 69 -8.02 3.98 -4.13
C LEU A 69 -9.16 3.90 -3.11
N ARG A 70 -10.18 3.07 -3.38
CA ARG A 70 -11.29 2.85 -2.45
C ARG A 70 -10.84 2.21 -1.14
N GLN A 71 -9.96 1.21 -1.19
CA GLN A 71 -9.45 0.54 0.01
C GLN A 71 -8.62 1.49 0.87
N VAL A 72 -7.68 2.23 0.27
CA VAL A 72 -6.83 3.18 0.99
C VAL A 72 -7.66 4.27 1.64
N SER A 73 -8.60 4.88 0.91
CA SER A 73 -9.49 5.91 1.48
C SER A 73 -10.34 5.39 2.64
N GLU A 74 -10.90 4.17 2.53
CA GLU A 74 -11.67 3.55 3.61
C GLU A 74 -10.82 3.32 4.87
N TYR A 75 -9.61 2.79 4.71
CA TYR A 75 -8.71 2.51 5.82
C TYR A 75 -8.14 3.77 6.45
N ALA A 76 -7.73 4.76 5.65
CA ALA A 76 -7.24 6.04 6.15
C ALA A 76 -8.29 6.70 7.05
N ARG A 77 -9.56 6.76 6.59
CA ARG A 77 -10.67 7.30 7.39
C ARG A 77 -10.88 6.55 8.70
N ARG A 78 -10.82 5.21 8.68
CA ARG A 78 -10.95 4.38 9.90
C ARG A 78 -9.82 4.60 10.89
N LEU A 79 -8.62 4.94 10.41
CA LEU A 79 -7.48 5.33 11.24
C LEU A 79 -7.48 6.82 11.62
N GLY A 80 -8.50 7.58 11.20
CA GLY A 80 -8.57 9.03 11.42
C GLY A 80 -7.46 9.78 10.69
N ARG A 81 -7.15 9.36 9.47
CA ARG A 81 -6.20 10.00 8.54
C ARG A 81 -6.96 10.56 7.34
N ASP A 82 -6.46 11.66 6.81
CA ASP A 82 -6.86 12.31 5.57
C ASP A 82 -5.92 11.97 4.40
N LYS A 83 -4.86 11.20 4.65
CA LYS A 83 -3.88 10.75 3.65
C LYS A 83 -3.62 9.24 3.73
N GLY A 84 -3.29 8.62 2.59
CA GLY A 84 -2.83 7.24 2.51
C GLY A 84 -2.08 6.96 1.20
N TYR A 85 -1.53 5.75 1.06
CA TYR A 85 -0.62 5.41 -0.04
C TYR A 85 -1.08 4.14 -0.77
N LEU A 86 -1.07 4.20 -2.11
CA LEU A 86 -1.30 3.06 -2.99
C LEU A 86 -0.04 2.83 -3.83
N ILE A 87 0.61 1.68 -3.65
CA ILE A 87 1.80 1.31 -4.42
C ILE A 87 1.39 0.32 -5.51
N LEU A 88 1.59 0.71 -6.76
CA LEU A 88 1.29 -0.08 -7.94
C LEU A 88 2.59 -0.62 -8.52
N PHE A 89 2.75 -1.94 -8.48
CA PHE A 89 3.90 -2.62 -9.05
C PHE A 89 3.60 -3.09 -10.48
N ASP A 90 4.45 -2.67 -11.41
CA ASP A 90 4.48 -3.19 -12.77
C ASP A 90 5.64 -4.17 -12.94
N ARG A 91 5.29 -5.44 -12.98
CA ARG A 91 6.26 -6.54 -13.13
C ARG A 91 6.73 -6.75 -14.57
N GLU A 92 6.00 -6.21 -15.54
CA GLU A 92 6.32 -6.30 -16.96
C GLU A 92 6.93 -5.01 -17.49
N ALA A 93 7.10 -4.00 -16.62
CA ALA A 93 7.78 -2.77 -16.97
C ALA A 93 9.18 -3.07 -17.52
N THR A 94 9.42 -2.57 -18.72
CA THR A 94 10.71 -2.61 -19.42
C THR A 94 11.46 -1.28 -19.30
N THR A 95 10.81 -0.25 -18.76
CA THR A 95 11.38 1.06 -18.48
C THR A 95 12.61 0.93 -17.55
N PRO A 96 13.73 1.62 -17.84
CA PRO A 96 14.89 1.67 -16.97
C PRO A 96 14.54 2.11 -15.55
N TRP A 97 15.25 1.57 -14.55
CA TRP A 97 14.94 1.82 -13.13
C TRP A 97 14.97 3.31 -12.76
N GLU A 98 15.92 4.04 -13.33
CA GLU A 98 16.15 5.47 -13.11
C GLU A 98 14.98 6.35 -13.60
N GLU A 99 14.15 5.80 -14.49
CA GLU A 99 12.98 6.47 -15.07
C GLU A 99 11.67 6.01 -14.42
N ARG A 100 11.71 5.13 -13.41
CA ARG A 100 10.52 4.67 -12.66
C ARG A 100 10.23 5.52 -11.43
N GLY A 101 9.03 5.34 -10.88
CA GLY A 101 8.61 6.00 -9.65
C GLY A 101 7.71 7.20 -9.87
N GLU A 102 6.80 7.13 -10.84
CA GLU A 102 5.77 8.15 -11.01
C GLU A 102 4.94 8.27 -9.73
N VAL A 103 4.73 9.50 -9.27
CA VAL A 103 3.92 9.81 -8.08
C VAL A 103 2.81 10.77 -8.49
N GLU A 104 1.58 10.40 -8.16
CA GLU A 104 0.40 11.25 -8.37
C GLU A 104 -0.44 11.28 -7.09
N GLU A 105 -1.09 12.42 -6.83
CA GLU A 105 -2.08 12.53 -5.74
C GLU A 105 -3.49 12.49 -6.32
N MET A 106 -4.34 11.63 -5.76
CA MET A 106 -5.72 11.46 -6.17
C MET A 106 -6.67 11.63 -4.99
N GLU A 107 -7.72 12.42 -5.16
CA GLU A 107 -8.77 12.55 -4.15
C GLU A 107 -9.77 11.40 -4.27
N THR A 108 -9.99 10.65 -3.19
CA THR A 108 -10.99 9.57 -3.15
C THR A 108 -11.66 9.54 -1.78
N GLY A 109 -12.99 9.70 -1.75
CA GLY A 109 -13.77 9.59 -0.51
C GLY A 109 -13.39 10.61 0.57
N GLY A 110 -12.83 11.76 0.19
CA GLY A 110 -12.34 12.79 1.11
C GLY A 110 -10.98 12.48 1.75
N VAL A 111 -10.20 11.60 1.11
CA VAL A 111 -8.82 11.27 1.47
C VAL A 111 -7.93 11.53 0.26
N THR A 112 -6.78 12.17 0.48
CA THR A 112 -5.71 12.26 -0.51
C THR A 112 -4.96 10.93 -0.56
N VAL A 113 -5.05 10.23 -1.69
CA VAL A 113 -4.31 8.99 -1.93
C VAL A 113 -3.10 9.29 -2.79
N VAL A 114 -1.90 9.06 -2.26
CA VAL A 114 -0.65 9.12 -3.03
C VAL A 114 -0.49 7.79 -3.76
N VAL A 115 -0.58 7.83 -5.07
CA VAL A 115 -0.36 6.67 -5.92
C VAL A 115 1.07 6.69 -6.43
N VAL A 116 1.81 5.61 -6.20
CA VAL A 116 3.19 5.44 -6.64
C VAL A 116 3.25 4.28 -7.62
N ARG A 117 3.80 4.48 -8.81
CA ARG A 117 3.94 3.45 -9.86
C ARG A 117 5.41 3.08 -10.05
N VAL A 118 5.75 1.81 -9.83
CA VAL A 118 7.13 1.27 -9.82
C VAL A 118 7.26 -0.06 -10.55
#